data_AF-A0A954PND8-F1
#
_entry.id   AF-A0A954PND8-F1
#
_cell.length_a   1.000
_cell.length_b   1.000
_cell.length_c   1.000
_cell.angle_alpha   90.00
_cell.angle_beta   90.00
_cell.angle_gamma   90.00
#
_symmetry.space_group_name_H-M   'P 1'
#
loop_
_entity.id
_entity.type
_entity.pdbx_description
1 polymer ?
#
loop_
_entity_poly.entity_id
_entity_poly.type
_entity_poly.pdbx_seq_one_letter_code
_entity_poly.pdbx_strand_id
1 'polypeptide(L)'
;MNTPETEFPNPAEYQPEWLSAYLDDELPEPQRLIVQQRLESDPAARQVLEDLQRIRHLVGQLPAWSGRDLPPVLPTDAAVESTETPPVDPAADARAADDSEAVDSAGG
;
A
#
# COMPACT_ATOMS: atom_id res chain seq x y z
N MET A 1 19.22 4.73 10.23
CA MET A 1 17.80 4.66 9.80
C MET A 1 17.06 3.78 10.79
N ASN A 2 16.08 4.31 11.53
CA ASN A 2 15.15 3.49 12.30
C ASN A 2 14.11 2.94 11.30
N THR A 3 14.13 1.63 11.07
CA THR A 3 12.98 0.93 10.49
C THR A 3 11.79 1.11 11.44
N PRO A 4 10.60 1.52 10.97
CA PRO A 4 9.40 1.34 11.77
C PRO A 4 9.22 -0.17 11.90
N GLU A 5 9.59 -0.71 13.06
CA GLU A 5 9.13 -2.04 13.44
C GLU A 5 7.62 -2.03 13.22
N THR A 6 7.16 -2.86 12.30
CA THR A 6 5.74 -3.16 12.19
C THR A 6 5.42 -3.89 13.48
N GLU A 7 5.10 -3.13 14.51
CA GLU A 7 4.75 -3.61 15.83
C GLU A 7 3.51 -4.48 15.60
N PHE A 8 3.71 -5.79 15.65
CA PHE A 8 2.60 -6.72 15.55
C PHE A 8 1.69 -6.41 16.74
N PRO A 9 0.47 -5.93 16.48
CA PRO A 9 -0.37 -5.42 17.54
C PRO A 9 -0.62 -6.52 18.55
N ASN A 10 -0.54 -6.17 19.83
CA ASN A 10 -0.80 -7.09 20.92
C ASN A 10 -2.20 -7.70 20.70
N PRO A 11 -2.34 -9.03 20.59
CA PRO A 11 -3.63 -9.66 20.29
C PRO A 11 -4.68 -9.44 21.38
N ALA A 12 -4.28 -8.93 22.55
CA ALA A 12 -5.16 -8.55 23.65
C ALA A 12 -5.69 -7.10 23.54
N GLU A 13 -5.16 -6.28 22.64
CA GLU A 13 -5.55 -4.88 22.50
C GLU A 13 -6.52 -4.69 21.35
N TYR A 14 -7.53 -3.86 21.60
CA TYR A 14 -8.51 -3.49 20.59
C TYR A 14 -7.83 -2.73 19.44
N GLN A 15 -8.21 -3.08 18.21
CA GLN A 15 -7.79 -2.35 17.02
C GLN A 15 -8.98 -1.83 16.21
N PRO A 16 -8.90 -0.60 15.68
CA PRO A 16 -10.01 0.02 14.97
C PRO A 16 -10.39 -0.74 13.69
N GLU A 17 -9.44 -1.38 13.01
CA GLU A 17 -9.66 -2.20 11.81
C GLU A 17 -10.51 -3.45 12.12
N TRP A 18 -10.59 -3.87 13.39
CA TRP A 18 -11.42 -4.99 13.78
C TRP A 18 -12.91 -4.68 13.65
N LEU A 19 -13.34 -3.40 13.63
CA LEU A 19 -14.75 -3.06 13.42
C LEU A 19 -15.26 -3.49 12.05
N SER A 20 -14.46 -3.36 10.99
CA SER A 20 -14.85 -3.84 9.66
C SER A 20 -14.87 -5.37 9.60
N ALA A 21 -13.83 -6.03 10.12
CA ALA A 21 -13.79 -7.49 10.19
C ALA A 21 -14.93 -8.07 11.05
N TYR A 22 -15.33 -7.37 12.11
CA TYR A 22 -16.47 -7.74 12.96
C TYR A 22 -17.79 -7.70 12.18
N LEU A 23 -17.97 -6.74 11.25
CA LEU A 23 -19.19 -6.64 10.44
C LEU A 23 -19.33 -7.74 9.40
N ASP A 24 -18.21 -8.29 8.94
CA ASP A 24 -18.18 -9.37 7.95
C ASP A 24 -18.00 -10.77 8.58
N ASP A 25 -18.13 -10.86 9.91
CA ASP A 25 -17.96 -12.10 10.70
C ASP A 25 -16.58 -12.77 10.51
N GLU A 26 -15.55 -12.00 10.13
CA GLU A 26 -14.18 -12.49 9.89
C GLU A 26 -13.33 -12.56 11.17
N LEU A 27 -13.86 -12.10 12.31
CA LEU A 27 -13.14 -12.15 13.58
C LEU A 27 -13.34 -13.48 14.33
N PRO A 28 -12.27 -14.07 14.88
CA PRO A 28 -12.36 -15.17 15.83
C PRO A 28 -12.97 -14.71 17.16
N GLU A 29 -13.55 -15.66 17.91
CA GLU A 29 -14.32 -15.41 19.14
C GLU A 29 -13.62 -14.51 20.17
N PRO A 30 -12.32 -14.69 20.50
CA PRO A 30 -11.65 -13.84 21.49
C PRO A 30 -11.59 -12.37 21.06
N GLN A 31 -11.41 -12.10 19.77
CA GLN A 31 -11.33 -10.75 19.22
C GLN A 31 -12.73 -10.12 19.16
N ARG A 32 -13.76 -10.92 18.82
CA ARG A 32 -15.16 -10.46 18.88
C ARG A 32 -15.56 -9.99 20.27
N LEU A 33 -15.12 -10.67 21.33
CA LEU A 33 -15.41 -10.27 22.71
C LEU A 33 -14.78 -8.92 23.06
N ILE A 34 -13.52 -8.70 22.65
CA ILE A 34 -12.82 -7.42 22.85
C ILE A 34 -13.55 -6.29 22.11
N VAL A 35 -13.95 -6.53 20.86
CA VAL A 35 -14.72 -5.54 20.08
C VAL A 35 -16.07 -5.24 20.74
N GLN A 36 -16.80 -6.26 21.21
CA GLN A 36 -18.07 -6.07 21.91
C GLN A 36 -17.89 -5.23 23.19
N GLN A 37 -16.90 -5.55 24.01
CA GLN A 37 -16.58 -4.76 25.21
C GLN A 37 -16.22 -3.30 24.85
N ARG A 38 -15.51 -3.09 23.74
CA ARG A 38 -15.22 -1.74 23.25
C ARG A 38 -16.48 -1.01 22.82
N LEU A 39 -17.38 -1.66 22.09
CA LEU A 39 -18.65 -1.07 21.65
C LEU A 39 -19.55 -0.70 22.83
N GLU A 40 -19.54 -1.49 23.92
CA GLU A 40 -20.29 -1.18 25.13
C GLU A 40 -19.75 0.07 25.86
N SER A 41 -18.43 0.24 25.87
CA SER A 41 -17.76 1.28 26.66
C SER A 41 -17.48 2.57 25.89
N ASP A 42 -17.42 2.52 24.55
CA ASP A 42 -17.01 3.65 23.70
C ASP A 42 -18.11 4.08 22.72
N PRO A 43 -18.71 5.27 22.90
CA PRO A 43 -19.69 5.80 21.95
C PRO A 43 -19.10 6.13 20.57
N ALA A 44 -17.81 6.49 20.48
CA ALA A 44 -17.17 6.77 19.20
C ALA A 44 -17.03 5.50 18.35
N ALA A 45 -16.65 4.38 18.98
CA ALA A 45 -16.58 3.08 18.32
C ALA A 45 -17.95 2.63 17.78
N ARG A 46 -19.04 2.87 18.54
CA ARG A 46 -20.40 2.61 18.07
C ARG A 46 -20.77 3.47 16.86
N GLN A 47 -20.44 4.76 16.88
CA GLN A 47 -20.71 5.65 15.75
C GLN A 47 -20.00 5.17 14.48
N VAL A 48 -18.72 4.76 14.60
CA VAL A 48 -17.97 4.21 13.47
C VAL A 48 -18.61 2.93 12.95
N LEU A 49 -19.05 2.02 13.83
CA LEU A 49 -19.74 0.80 13.43
C LEU A 49 -21.04 1.10 12.67
N GLU A 50 -21.84 2.07 13.13
CA GLU A 50 -23.06 2.52 12.45
C GLU A 50 -22.76 3.11 11.06
N ASP A 51 -21.71 3.93 10.95
CA ASP A 51 -21.30 4.51 9.67
C ASP A 51 -20.82 3.44 8.68
N LEU A 52 -20.05 2.45 9.15
CA LEU A 52 -19.63 1.31 8.34
C LEU A 52 -20.83 0.47 7.87
N GLN A 53 -21.81 0.22 8.73
CA GLN A 53 -23.05 -0.46 8.36
C GLN A 53 -23.83 0.32 7.30
N ARG A 54 -23.92 1.64 7.43
CA ARG A 54 -24.56 2.51 6.42
C ARG A 54 -23.84 2.42 5.08
N ILE A 55 -22.52 2.51 5.08
CA ILE A 55 -21.72 2.41 3.85
C ILE A 55 -21.92 1.04 3.20
N ARG A 56 -21.84 -0.05 3.96
CA ARG A 56 -22.10 -1.43 3.48
C ARG A 56 -23.48 -1.54 2.82
N HIS A 57 -24.50 -0.95 3.44
CA HIS A 57 -25.84 -0.95 2.88
C HIS A 57 -25.95 -0.15 1.58
N LEU A 58 -25.27 1.01 1.48
CA LEU A 58 -25.24 1.81 0.25
C LEU A 58 -24.50 1.09 -0.88
N VAL A 59 -23.36 0.47 -0.57
CA VAL A 59 -22.58 -0.33 -1.54
C VAL A 59 -23.39 -1.52 -2.03
N GLY A 60 -24.13 -2.21 -1.13
CA GLY A 60 -25.00 -3.32 -1.50
C GLY A 60 -26.20 -2.93 -2.38
N GLN A 61 -26.53 -1.64 -2.50
CA GLN A 61 -27.57 -1.14 -3.41
C GLN A 61 -27.04 -0.81 -4.81
N LEU A 62 -25.73 -0.80 -5.00
CA LEU A 62 -25.16 -0.56 -6.33
C LEU A 62 -25.53 -1.71 -7.28
N PRO A 63 -25.79 -1.43 -8.57
CA PRO A 63 -26.03 -2.48 -9.55
C PRO A 63 -24.90 -3.50 -9.55
N ALA A 64 -25.25 -4.78 -9.51
CA ALA A 64 -24.26 -5.85 -9.62
C ALA A 64 -23.55 -5.73 -10.97
N TRP A 65 -22.23 -5.60 -10.94
CA TRP A 65 -21.44 -5.55 -12.15
C TRP A 65 -21.32 -6.95 -12.74
N SER A 66 -21.81 -7.16 -13.96
CA SER A 66 -21.80 -8.47 -14.63
C SER A 66 -20.48 -8.82 -15.32
N GLY A 67 -19.42 -8.01 -15.19
CA GLY A 67 -18.10 -8.24 -15.80
C GLY A 67 -18.07 -8.24 -17.34
N ARG A 68 -19.22 -8.09 -17.99
CA ARG A 68 -19.39 -8.17 -19.46
C ARG A 68 -18.93 -6.92 -20.21
N ASP A 69 -18.69 -5.83 -19.48
CA ASP A 69 -18.25 -4.54 -20.04
C ASP A 69 -16.73 -4.34 -19.96
N LEU A 70 -15.99 -5.31 -19.42
CA LEU A 70 -14.53 -5.30 -19.56
C LEU A 70 -14.16 -5.74 -20.98
N PRO A 71 -13.32 -4.98 -21.70
CA PRO A 71 -12.69 -5.52 -22.90
C PRO A 71 -11.91 -6.78 -22.50
N PRO A 72 -11.89 -7.83 -23.35
CA PRO A 72 -11.11 -9.03 -23.07
C PRO A 72 -9.66 -8.62 -22.81
N VAL A 73 -9.18 -8.88 -21.60
CA VAL A 73 -7.77 -8.74 -21.26
C VAL A 73 -7.06 -9.84 -22.05
N LEU A 74 -6.57 -9.48 -23.24
CA LEU A 74 -5.76 -10.41 -24.03
C LEU A 74 -4.53 -10.75 -23.18
N PRO A 75 -4.16 -12.04 -23.02
CA PRO A 75 -2.94 -12.40 -22.34
C PRO A 75 -1.78 -11.72 -23.05
N THR A 76 -1.09 -10.83 -22.34
CA THR A 76 0.16 -10.24 -22.79
C THR A 76 1.23 -11.34 -22.71
N ASP A 77 1.27 -12.19 -23.73
CA ASP A 77 2.39 -13.09 -24.04
C ASP A 77 3.62 -12.29 -24.55
N ALA A 78 3.77 -11.04 -24.09
CA ALA A 78 4.95 -10.26 -24.29
C ALA A 78 5.94 -10.69 -23.22
N ALA A 79 6.69 -11.74 -23.55
CA ALA A 79 8.04 -11.94 -23.05
C ALA A 79 8.74 -10.57 -22.96
N VAL A 80 8.86 -10.05 -21.74
CA VAL A 80 9.92 -9.10 -21.42
C VAL A 80 11.20 -9.92 -21.40
N GLU A 81 11.70 -10.13 -22.61
CA GLU A 81 13.05 -10.56 -22.91
C GLU A 81 14.00 -9.84 -21.95
N SER A 82 14.72 -10.64 -21.16
CA SER A 82 15.80 -10.16 -20.31
C SER A 82 16.74 -9.33 -21.19
N THR A 83 16.72 -8.01 -21.02
CA THR A 83 17.76 -7.17 -21.59
C THR A 83 19.03 -7.46 -20.79
N GLU A 84 19.73 -8.48 -21.28
CA GLU A 84 21.11 -8.81 -20.98
C GLU A 84 21.94 -7.52 -21.09
N THR A 85 22.37 -7.02 -19.93
CA THR A 85 23.39 -5.96 -19.85
C THR A 85 24.64 -6.44 -20.57
N PRO A 86 25.16 -5.71 -21.57
CA PRO A 86 26.41 -6.09 -22.22
C PRO A 86 27.57 -6.00 -21.20
N PRO A 87 28.60 -6.86 -21.32
CA PRO A 87 29.76 -6.78 -20.46
C PRO A 87 30.51 -5.48 -20.73
N VAL A 88 30.70 -4.69 -19.68
CA VAL A 88 31.62 -3.54 -19.68
C VAL A 88 33.05 -4.07 -19.77
N ASP A 89 33.65 -3.97 -20.94
CA ASP A 89 35.08 -4.18 -21.16
C ASP A 89 35.90 -3.13 -20.39
N PRO A 90 36.77 -3.52 -19.43
CA PRO A 90 37.60 -2.59 -18.68
C PRO A 90 39.01 -2.50 -19.32
N ALA A 91 39.14 -2.08 -20.58
CA ALA A 91 40.45 -1.90 -21.20
C ALA A 91 40.45 -1.00 -22.45
N ALA A 92 40.50 0.32 -22.26
CA ALA A 92 41.09 1.33 -23.17
C ALA A 92 40.85 2.71 -22.53
N ASP A 93 41.60 3.11 -21.50
CA ASP A 93 42.92 3.73 -21.57
C ASP A 93 43.09 4.86 -22.62
N ALA A 94 43.40 6.03 -22.06
CA ALA A 94 44.26 7.10 -22.58
C ALA A 94 43.76 8.15 -23.60
N ARG A 95 43.71 9.37 -23.06
CA ARG A 95 44.37 10.61 -23.54
C ARG A 95 43.73 11.45 -24.66
N ALA A 96 43.16 12.57 -24.22
CA ALA A 96 43.55 13.94 -24.60
C ALA A 96 43.00 14.85 -23.46
N ALA A 97 43.76 15.49 -22.57
CA ALA A 97 44.82 16.49 -22.73
C ALA A 97 44.42 17.66 -23.64
N ASP A 98 44.75 18.87 -23.16
CA ASP A 98 44.58 20.22 -23.74
C ASP A 98 43.17 20.84 -23.66
N ASP A 99 42.96 22.10 -23.30
CA ASP A 99 43.81 23.21 -22.83
C ASP A 99 42.90 24.44 -22.59
N SER A 100 43.34 25.37 -21.74
CA SER A 100 42.89 26.78 -21.65
C SER A 100 41.46 27.09 -21.14
N GLU A 101 41.17 28.13 -20.35
CA GLU A 101 41.92 29.22 -19.70
C GLU A 101 40.97 29.88 -18.68
N ALA A 102 41.54 30.59 -17.69
CA ALA A 102 40.90 31.29 -16.59
C ALA A 102 39.96 32.46 -17.00
N VAL A 103 39.00 32.82 -16.12
CA VAL A 103 38.86 34.13 -15.41
C VAL A 103 37.96 33.86 -14.18
N ASP A 104 38.42 34.02 -12.94
CA ASP A 104 38.48 35.24 -12.11
C ASP A 104 37.17 36.04 -11.94
N SER A 105 36.96 36.41 -10.68
CA SER A 105 36.23 37.55 -10.12
C SER A 105 35.00 37.26 -9.25
N ALA A 106 35.19 37.70 -8.01
CA ALA A 106 34.36 37.69 -6.83
C ALA A 106 33.29 38.80 -6.81
N GLY A 107 32.46 38.75 -5.77
CA GLY A 107 31.67 39.87 -5.26
C GLY A 107 30.26 39.40 -4.91
N GLY A 108 29.83 39.35 -3.66
CA GLY A 108 30.17 40.24 -2.54
C GLY A 108 28.89 40.93 -2.11
#